data_AF-R7U4G0-F1
#
_entry.id   AF-R7U4G0-F1
#
_cell.length_a   1.000
_cell.length_b   1.000
_cell.length_c   1.000
_cell.angle_alpha   90.00
_cell.angle_beta   90.00
_cell.angle_gamma   90.00
#
_symmetry.space_group_name_H-M   'P 1'
#
loop_
_entity.id
_entity.type
_entity.pdbx_description
1 polymer ?
#
loop_
_entity_poly.entity_id
_entity_poly.type
_entity_poly.pdbx_seq_one_letter_code
_entity_poly.pdbx_strand_id
1 'polypeptide(L)'
;MGLVVVVFMVGQALEGWVLTPLLVGDKIGLHPVAVIFALMAGGQLFGFVGMLIALPMAAIIMVLLRHLHRNYKASDLYHAGAAEEKD
;
A
#
# COMPACT_ATOMS: atom_id res chain seq x y z
N MET A 1 11.41 -13.07 36.74
CA MET A 1 10.66 -12.02 36.02
C MET A 1 11.54 -11.23 35.04
N GLY A 2 12.73 -10.76 35.42
CA GLY A 2 13.59 -9.99 34.50
C GLY A 2 14.06 -10.72 33.23
N LEU A 3 14.33 -12.02 33.29
CA LEU A 3 14.79 -12.82 32.14
C LEU A 3 13.73 -12.91 31.03
N VAL A 4 12.45 -13.03 31.41
CA VAL A 4 11.32 -13.04 30.46
C VAL A 4 11.19 -11.71 29.75
N VAL A 5 11.34 -10.59 30.48
CA VAL A 5 11.29 -9.24 29.91
C VAL A 5 12.40 -9.05 28.87
N VAL A 6 13.62 -9.47 29.17
CA VAL A 6 14.76 -9.35 28.24
C VAL A 6 14.53 -10.17 26.96
N VAL A 7 14.10 -11.43 27.09
CA VAL A 7 13.80 -12.28 25.93
C VAL A 7 12.65 -11.70 25.09
N PHE A 8 11.61 -11.20 25.74
CA PHE A 8 10.47 -10.58 25.06
C PHE A 8 10.88 -9.29 24.34
N MET A 9 11.73 -8.47 24.96
CA MET A 9 12.24 -7.23 24.37
C MET A 9 13.10 -7.51 23.12
N VAL A 10 13.97 -8.52 23.18
CA VAL A 10 14.78 -8.96 22.03
C VAL A 10 13.90 -9.54 20.92
N GLY A 11 12.91 -10.37 21.28
CA GLY A 11 11.94 -10.92 20.32
C GLY A 11 11.14 -9.84 19.62
N GLN A 12 10.58 -8.88 20.37
CA GLN A 12 9.83 -7.74 19.83
C GLN A 12 10.69 -6.83 18.94
N ALA A 13 11.95 -6.59 19.32
CA ALA A 13 12.86 -5.81 18.50
C ALA A 13 13.15 -6.50 17.16
N LEU A 14 13.41 -7.81 17.17
CA LEU A 14 13.62 -8.61 15.94
C LEU A 14 12.35 -8.66 15.08
N GLU A 15 11.19 -8.83 15.71
CA GLU A 15 9.90 -8.88 15.03
C GLU A 15 9.55 -7.54 14.37
N GLY A 16 9.77 -6.43 15.08
CA GLY A 16 9.54 -5.08 14.55
C GLY A 16 10.53 -4.66 13.46
N TRP A 17 11.82 -5.00 13.60
CA TRP A 17 12.86 -4.51 12.69
C TRP A 17 13.14 -5.44 11.51
N VAL A 18 12.90 -6.74 11.63
CA VAL A 18 13.25 -7.72 10.58
C VAL A 18 12.00 -8.40 10.05
N LEU A 19 11.16 -8.95 10.94
CA LEU A 19 10.02 -9.75 10.51
C LEU A 19 8.93 -8.88 9.86
N THR A 20 8.61 -7.73 10.46
CA THR A 20 7.63 -6.78 9.93
C THR A 20 7.98 -6.29 8.53
N PRO A 21 9.19 -5.77 8.23
CA PRO A 21 9.54 -5.38 6.86
C PRO A 21 9.68 -6.57 5.92
N LEU A 22 10.07 -7.76 6.38
CA LEU A 22 10.15 -8.95 5.52
C LEU A 22 8.76 -9.47 5.12
N LEU A 23 7.79 -9.47 6.03
CA LEU A 23 6.40 -9.87 5.76
C LEU A 23 5.62 -8.83 4.98
N VAL A 24 5.83 -7.55 5.30
CA VAL A 24 5.20 -6.40 4.62
C VAL A 24 5.99 -5.99 3.36
N GLY A 25 7.09 -6.73 3.08
CA GLY A 25 8.06 -6.61 2.00
C GLY A 25 7.57 -5.79 0.81
N ASP A 26 8.08 -4.56 0.73
CA ASP A 26 7.99 -3.62 -0.39
C ASP A 26 6.60 -3.36 -0.98
N LYS A 27 5.54 -3.48 -0.17
CA LYS A 27 4.18 -3.11 -0.61
C LYS A 27 3.75 -1.95 0.29
N ILE A 28 3.57 -0.75 -0.22
CA ILE A 28 2.40 -0.44 -1.07
C ILE A 28 2.68 0.72 -2.06
N GLY A 29 3.85 1.37 -2.03
CA GLY A 29 4.09 2.53 -2.92
C GLY A 29 3.11 3.69 -2.65
N LEU A 30 2.54 3.75 -1.43
CA LEU A 30 1.81 4.91 -0.94
C LEU A 30 2.83 6.04 -0.81
N HIS A 31 2.99 6.80 -1.89
CA HIS A 31 3.78 8.01 -1.86
C HIS A 31 3.23 8.89 -0.73
N PRO A 32 4.05 9.35 0.24
CA PRO A 32 3.58 10.14 1.39
C PRO A 32 2.68 11.31 0.99
N VAL A 33 2.92 11.89 -0.20
CA VAL A 33 2.09 12.95 -0.78
C VAL A 33 0.66 12.52 -1.05
N ALA A 34 0.39 11.27 -1.45
CA ALA A 34 -0.98 10.78 -1.67
C ALA A 34 -1.79 10.75 -0.37
N VAL A 35 -1.14 10.42 0.76
CA VAL A 35 -1.77 10.45 2.08
C VAL A 35 -2.10 11.88 2.48
N ILE A 36 -1.14 12.80 2.33
CA ILE A 36 -1.34 14.22 2.60
C ILE A 36 -2.45 14.79 1.73
N PHE A 37 -2.46 14.47 0.44
CA PHE A 37 -3.50 14.89 -0.50
C PHE A 37 -4.88 14.39 -0.09
N ALA A 38 -5.02 13.11 0.29
CA ALA A 38 -6.28 12.56 0.75
C ALA A 38 -6.77 13.23 2.04
N LEU A 39 -5.87 13.52 3.00
CA LEU A 39 -6.20 14.23 4.23
C LEU A 39 -6.67 15.66 3.94
N MET A 40 -5.99 16.38 3.04
CA MET A 40 -6.39 17.72 2.62
C MET A 40 -7.73 17.70 1.89
N ALA A 41 -7.92 16.79 0.94
CA ALA A 41 -9.18 16.65 0.19
C ALA A 41 -10.36 16.27 1.11
N GLY A 42 -10.18 15.27 1.98
CA GLY A 42 -11.19 14.88 2.97
C GLY A 42 -11.49 16.00 3.96
N GLY A 43 -10.45 16.69 4.44
CA GLY A 43 -10.56 17.85 5.32
C GLY A 43 -11.34 19.01 4.71
N GLN A 44 -11.18 19.28 3.42
CA GLN A 44 -11.93 20.33 2.73
C GLN A 44 -13.38 19.92 2.44
N LEU A 45 -13.64 18.64 2.12
CA LEU A 45 -14.98 18.16 1.77
C LEU A 45 -15.92 18.03 2.97
N PHE A 46 -15.44 17.49 4.09
CA PHE A 46 -16.26 17.15 5.26
C PHE A 46 -15.64 17.59 6.60
N GLY A 47 -14.62 18.45 6.58
CA GLY A 47 -13.95 18.91 7.78
C GLY A 47 -13.22 17.79 8.52
N PHE A 48 -13.27 17.81 9.85
CA PHE A 48 -12.59 16.83 10.70
C PHE A 48 -13.01 15.38 10.42
N VAL A 49 -14.31 15.14 10.19
CA VAL A 49 -14.84 13.80 9.88
C VAL A 49 -14.24 13.28 8.57
N GLY A 50 -14.08 14.16 7.57
CA GLY A 50 -13.43 13.81 6.32
C GLY A 50 -11.96 13.45 6.48
N MET A 51 -11.24 14.09 7.41
CA MET A 51 -9.85 13.72 7.73
C MET A 51 -9.76 12.34 8.39
N LEU A 52 -10.67 12.00 9.31
CA LEU A 52 -10.69 10.68 9.96
C LEU A 52 -10.87 9.54 8.96
N ILE A 53 -11.71 9.76 7.94
CA ILE A 53 -12.07 8.74 6.95
C ILE A 53 -11.14 8.80 5.72
N ALA A 54 -10.36 9.86 5.54
CA ALA A 54 -9.48 10.04 4.38
C ALA A 54 -8.43 8.93 4.25
N LEU A 55 -7.81 8.51 5.36
CA LEU A 55 -6.77 7.48 5.36
C LEU A 55 -7.27 6.11 4.88
N PRO A 56 -8.34 5.52 5.45
CA PRO A 56 -8.87 4.25 4.94
C PRO A 56 -9.37 4.39 3.50
N MET A 57 -9.96 5.52 3.13
CA MET A 57 -10.40 5.72 1.74
C MET A 57 -9.24 5.76 0.74
N ALA A 58 -8.14 6.45 1.07
CA ALA A 58 -6.94 6.48 0.24
C ALA A 58 -6.35 5.09 0.04
N ALA A 59 -6.34 4.26 1.10
CA ALA A 59 -5.89 2.87 1.02
C ALA A 59 -6.76 2.04 0.08
N ILE A 60 -8.09 2.16 0.18
CA ILE A 60 -9.04 1.46 -0.71
C ILE A 60 -8.82 1.86 -2.17
N ILE A 61 -8.76 3.17 -2.45
CA ILE A 61 -8.54 3.69 -3.81
C ILE A 61 -7.22 3.17 -4.37
N MET A 62 -6.14 3.20 -3.60
CA MET A 62 -4.86 2.70 -4.07
C MET A 62 -4.89 1.20 -4.37
N VAL A 63 -5.50 0.39 -3.50
CA VAL A 63 -5.63 -1.05 -3.73
C VAL A 63 -6.43 -1.32 -5.00
N LEU A 64 -7.52 -0.57 -5.22
CA LEU A 64 -8.33 -0.68 -6.43
C LEU A 64 -7.54 -0.29 -7.68
N LEU A 65 -6.85 0.85 -7.67
CA LEU A 65 -5.99 1.29 -8.76
C LEU A 65 -4.90 0.25 -9.05
N ARG A 66 -4.28 -0.34 -8.02
CA ARG A 66 -3.25 -1.37 -8.20
C ARG A 66 -3.81 -2.64 -8.82
N HIS A 67 -5.00 -3.06 -8.41
CA HIS A 67 -5.70 -4.20 -9.02
C HIS A 67 -6.08 -3.90 -10.47
N LEU A 68 -6.59 -2.70 -10.75
CA LEU A 68 -6.96 -2.28 -12.09
C LEU A 68 -5.75 -2.21 -13.02
N HIS A 69 -4.63 -1.61 -12.59
CA HIS A 69 -3.39 -1.57 -13.38
C HIS A 69 -2.84 -2.98 -13.68
N ARG A 70 -2.93 -3.90 -12.72
CA ARG A 70 -2.51 -5.29 -12.91
C ARG A 70 -3.41 -6.01 -13.90
N ASN A 71 -4.73 -5.82 -13.81
CA ASN A 71 -5.70 -6.41 -14.72
C ASN A 71 -5.62 -5.78 -16.12
N TYR A 72 -5.33 -4.48 -16.22
CA TYR A 72 -5.15 -3.79 -17.50
C TYR A 72 -3.90 -4.27 -18.25
N LYS A 73 -2.80 -4.57 -17.54
CA LYS A 73 -1.63 -5.21 -18.16
C LYS A 73 -1.84 -6.70 -18.50
N ALA A 74 -2.86 -7.33 -17.93
CA ALA A 74 -3.19 -8.74 -18.17
C ALA A 74 -4.30 -8.92 -19.22
N SER A 75 -4.92 -7.85 -19.72
CA SER A 75 -5.86 -7.97 -20.83
C SER A 75 -5.09 -8.14 -22.14
N ASP A 76 -5.40 -9.21 -22.85
CA ASP A 76 -4.86 -9.72 -24.13
C ASP A 76 -4.72 -8.72 -25.31
N LEU A 77 -4.95 -7.43 -25.12
CA LEU A 77 -4.86 -6.43 -26.19
C LEU A 77 -3.42 -6.03 -26.58
N TYR A 78 -2.42 -6.32 -25.74
CA TYR A 78 -1.01 -6.07 -26.08
C TYR A 78 -0.35 -7.27 -26.80
N HIS A 79 -0.84 -8.49 -26.58
CA HIS A 79 -0.35 -9.65 -27.33
C HIS A 79 -0.83 -9.69 -28.78
N ALA A 80 -1.89 -8.96 -29.13
CA ALA A 80 -2.38 -8.87 -30.51
C ALA A 80 -1.50 -8.00 -31.43
N GLY A 81 -0.68 -7.09 -30.89
CA GLY A 81 0.16 -6.19 -31.69
C GLY A 81 1.56 -6.71 -32.02
N ALA A 82 2.02 -7.79 -31.37
CA ALA A 82 3.36 -8.35 -31.57
C ALA A 82 3.40 -9.53 -32.57
N ALA A 83 2.25 -9.94 -33.11
CA ALA A 83 2.14 -11.04 -34.07
C ALA A 83 2.12 -10.59 -35.55
N GLU A 84 2.04 -9.28 -35.84
CA GLU A 84 2.06 -8.74 -37.21
C GLU A 84 3.48 -8.40 -37.74
N GLU A 85 4.53 -8.45 -36.90
CA GLU A 85 5.91 -8.12 -37.31
C GLU A 85 6.77 -9.37 -37.54
N LYS A 86 6.20 -10.41 -38.14
CA LYS A 86 7.00 -11.55 -38.62
C LYS A 86 6.38 -12.21 -39.86
N ASP A 87 6.26 -11.42 -40.91
CA ASP A 87 6.40 -11.91 -42.29
C ASP A 87 7.78 -12.58 -42.49
#